data_AF-A0A179HJ91-F1
#
_entry.id   AF-A0A179HJ91-F1
#
_cell.length_a   1.000
_cell.length_b   1.000
_cell.length_c   1.000
_cell.angle_alpha   90.00
_cell.angle_beta   90.00
_cell.angle_gamma   90.00
#
_symmetry.space_group_name_H-M   'P 1'
#
loop_
_entity.id
_entity.type
_entity.pdbx_description
1 polymer ?
#
loop_
_entity_poly.entity_id
_entity_poly.type
_entity_poly.pdbx_seq_one_letter_code
_entity_poly.pdbx_strand_id
1 'polypeptide(L)'
;MAPPKEISKGSAPSAKAPPPPPQDFKKLPPIPKGSKVQKRPLTRRQLPSSSKTPVVYVSSSTPFMSAVRRVQKYLDRSLRNATAAAPRNASLHARVEGLRRRAAAASATTASGQSRGSAAAGGADGGDDADPGATRVTVMGTGRAVEKVLGVAGWFEQKGDCVVALRTGTVGAVDDIVAENGEAEDESRIRMVSCLEVVVSLK
;
A
#
# COMPACT_ATOMS: atom_id res chain seq x y z
N MET A 1 6.15 6.99 65.93
CA MET A 1 6.74 6.03 64.97
C MET A 1 5.89 6.04 63.70
N ALA A 2 6.29 6.83 62.72
CA ALA A 2 5.76 6.83 61.35
C ALA A 2 6.88 7.44 60.47
N PRO A 3 7.37 6.73 59.44
CA PRO A 3 8.50 7.21 58.65
C PRO A 3 8.07 8.28 57.62
N PRO A 4 8.97 9.20 57.24
CA PRO A 4 8.71 10.21 56.21
C PRO A 4 8.61 9.57 54.81
N LYS A 5 7.65 10.08 54.02
CA LYS A 5 7.39 9.67 52.63
C LYS A 5 8.54 10.10 51.71
N GLU A 6 9.19 9.13 51.06
CA GLU A 6 10.11 9.38 49.96
C GLU A 6 9.36 9.89 48.73
N ILE A 7 9.89 10.96 48.15
CA ILE A 7 9.44 11.55 46.89
C ILE A 7 10.05 10.73 45.75
N SER A 8 9.20 10.10 44.94
CA SER A 8 9.60 9.35 43.75
C SER A 8 10.26 10.28 42.73
N LYS A 9 11.53 10.00 42.42
CA LYS A 9 12.22 10.63 41.29
C LYS A 9 11.57 10.18 39.98
N GLY A 10 11.33 11.15 39.10
CA GLY A 10 10.67 10.99 37.81
C GLY A 10 11.34 9.97 36.90
N SER A 11 10.48 9.24 36.19
CA SER A 11 10.80 8.35 35.08
C SER A 11 11.55 9.10 33.98
N ALA A 12 12.76 8.65 33.66
CA ALA A 12 13.55 9.14 32.54
C ALA A 12 12.90 8.75 31.19
N PRO A 13 13.00 9.59 30.15
CA PRO A 13 12.44 9.29 28.83
C PRO A 13 13.19 8.12 28.19
N SER A 14 12.42 7.14 27.69
CA SER A 14 12.89 5.93 27.00
C SER A 14 13.86 6.28 25.88
N ALA A 15 15.12 5.89 26.06
CA ALA A 15 16.17 6.06 25.05
C ALA A 15 15.84 5.24 23.80
N LYS A 16 15.82 5.94 22.66
CA LYS A 16 15.70 5.34 21.31
C LYS A 16 16.77 4.26 21.15
N ALA A 17 16.34 3.03 20.84
CA ALA A 17 17.25 1.90 20.65
C ALA A 17 18.36 2.25 19.63
N PRO A 18 19.62 1.87 19.89
CA PRO A 18 20.72 2.13 18.97
C PRO A 18 20.47 1.44 17.63
N PRO A 19 20.91 2.04 16.51
CA PRO A 19 20.77 1.43 15.19
C PRO A 19 21.52 0.08 15.16
N PRO A 20 20.97 -0.92 14.45
CA PRO A 20 21.64 -2.21 14.32
C PRO A 20 23.03 -2.05 13.70
N PRO A 21 24.01 -2.88 14.11
CA PRO A 21 25.37 -2.80 13.59
C PRO A 21 25.38 -2.99 12.06
N PRO A 22 26.37 -2.41 11.35
CA PRO A 22 26.52 -2.57 9.92
C PRO A 22 26.61 -4.07 9.59
N GLN A 23 25.68 -4.56 8.77
CA GLN A 23 25.73 -5.95 8.32
C GLN A 23 26.77 -6.07 7.20
N ASP A 24 27.76 -6.95 7.37
CA ASP A 24 28.72 -7.28 6.33
C ASP A 24 28.01 -7.98 5.15
N PHE A 25 27.80 -7.25 4.05
CA PHE A 25 27.18 -7.80 2.86
C PHE A 25 28.17 -8.72 2.11
N LYS A 26 28.18 -10.01 2.46
CA LYS A 26 28.92 -11.03 1.71
C LYS A 26 28.35 -11.13 0.29
N LYS A 27 29.11 -10.65 -0.70
CA LYS A 27 28.73 -10.76 -2.12
C LYS A 27 28.55 -12.24 -2.48
N LEU A 28 27.50 -12.54 -3.24
CA LEU A 28 27.29 -13.88 -3.78
C LEU A 28 28.46 -14.25 -4.70
N PRO A 29 28.89 -15.52 -4.74
CA PRO A 29 29.94 -15.96 -5.64
C PRO A 29 29.53 -15.71 -7.10
N PRO A 30 30.49 -15.54 -8.02
CA PRO A 30 30.20 -15.45 -9.45
C PRO A 30 29.33 -16.63 -9.94
N ILE A 31 28.54 -16.40 -10.99
CA ILE A 31 27.79 -17.48 -11.63
C ILE A 31 28.80 -18.44 -12.28
N PRO A 32 28.67 -19.76 -12.09
CA PRO A 32 29.58 -20.71 -12.72
C PRO A 32 29.59 -20.58 -14.25
N LYS A 33 30.73 -20.88 -14.87
CA LYS A 33 30.86 -20.85 -16.33
C LYS A 33 29.99 -21.99 -16.92
N GLY A 34 29.25 -21.71 -17.99
CA GLY A 34 28.32 -22.67 -18.57
C GLY A 34 27.00 -22.82 -17.81
N SER A 35 26.62 -21.83 -17.00
CA SER A 35 25.31 -21.80 -16.34
C SER A 35 24.45 -20.63 -16.83
N LYS A 36 23.13 -20.84 -16.92
CA LYS A 36 22.14 -19.85 -17.34
C LYS A 36 21.24 -19.49 -16.17
N VAL A 37 20.98 -18.19 -16.01
CA VAL A 37 20.02 -17.68 -15.03
C VAL A 37 18.60 -17.77 -15.59
N GLN A 38 17.75 -18.58 -14.96
CA GLN A 38 16.33 -18.65 -15.23
C GLN A 38 15.55 -17.91 -14.14
N LYS A 39 14.84 -16.85 -14.51
CA LYS A 39 14.18 -15.96 -13.54
C LYS A 39 12.79 -16.48 -13.19
N ARG A 40 12.49 -16.66 -11.90
CA ARG A 40 11.11 -16.95 -11.48
C ARG A 40 10.27 -15.67 -11.38
N PRO A 41 8.94 -15.79 -11.52
CA PRO A 41 8.03 -14.70 -11.20
C PRO A 41 8.19 -14.23 -9.76
N LEU A 42 7.96 -12.93 -9.50
CA LEU A 42 7.99 -12.38 -8.15
C LEU A 42 6.90 -13.02 -7.27
N THR A 43 7.27 -13.42 -6.06
CA THR A 43 6.33 -13.86 -5.04
C THR A 43 5.39 -12.70 -4.69
N ARG A 44 4.11 -12.85 -5.04
CA ARG A 44 3.09 -11.83 -4.74
C ARG A 44 2.52 -12.06 -3.35
N ARG A 45 2.23 -10.96 -2.65
CA ARG A 45 1.43 -11.00 -1.42
C ARG A 45 0.05 -11.58 -1.76
N GLN A 46 -0.50 -12.41 -0.88
CA GLN A 46 -1.90 -12.81 -0.98
C GLN A 46 -2.77 -11.56 -0.99
N LEU A 47 -3.72 -11.52 -1.93
CA LEU A 47 -4.64 -10.40 -2.04
C LEU A 47 -5.52 -10.37 -0.79
N PRO A 48 -5.70 -9.20 -0.15
CA PRO A 48 -6.61 -9.10 0.97
C PRO A 48 -8.02 -9.46 0.50
N SER A 49 -8.74 -10.25 1.30
CA SER A 49 -10.14 -10.62 1.02
C SER A 49 -11.08 -9.40 1.10
N SER A 50 -10.64 -8.34 1.77
CA SER A 50 -11.40 -7.10 1.92
C SER A 50 -11.53 -6.34 0.61
N SER A 51 -12.77 -5.99 0.25
CA SER A 51 -13.07 -5.11 -0.88
C SER A 51 -12.57 -3.67 -0.69
N LYS A 52 -12.20 -3.28 0.54
CA LYS A 52 -11.72 -1.94 0.89
C LYS A 52 -10.24 -1.71 0.56
N THR A 53 -9.46 -2.76 0.36
CA THR A 53 -7.99 -2.66 0.17
C THR A 53 -7.52 -3.38 -1.10
N PRO A 54 -8.09 -3.10 -2.29
CA PRO A 54 -7.69 -3.79 -3.52
C PRO A 54 -6.23 -3.45 -3.90
N VAL A 55 -5.52 -4.45 -4.43
CA VAL A 55 -4.12 -4.30 -4.90
C VAL A 55 -4.04 -4.52 -6.42
N VAL A 56 -3.40 -3.58 -7.11
CA VAL A 56 -3.19 -3.58 -8.56
C VAL A 56 -1.70 -3.72 -8.86
N TYR A 57 -1.32 -4.89 -9.35
CA TYR A 57 0.04 -5.10 -9.86
C TYR A 57 0.16 -4.55 -11.29
N VAL A 58 1.24 -3.80 -11.52
CA VAL A 58 1.57 -3.17 -12.81
C VAL A 58 2.87 -3.76 -13.34
N SER A 59 2.81 -4.29 -14.57
CA SER A 59 3.99 -4.76 -15.29
C SER A 59 4.58 -3.67 -16.20
N SER A 60 5.81 -3.89 -16.66
CA SER A 60 6.42 -3.08 -17.72
C SER A 60 5.62 -3.11 -19.03
N SER A 61 4.90 -4.19 -19.32
CA SER A 61 4.03 -4.33 -20.50
C SER A 61 2.62 -3.76 -20.34
N THR A 62 2.19 -3.41 -19.13
CA THR A 62 0.83 -2.89 -18.88
C THR A 62 0.65 -1.52 -19.53
N PRO A 63 -0.34 -1.27 -20.41
CA PRO A 63 -0.59 0.08 -20.93
C PRO A 63 -0.94 1.07 -19.81
N PHE A 64 -0.43 2.30 -19.89
CA PHE A 64 -0.61 3.31 -18.84
C PHE A 64 -2.09 3.52 -18.46
N MET A 65 -2.94 3.80 -19.45
CA MET A 65 -4.37 4.03 -19.21
C MET A 65 -5.12 2.78 -18.69
N SER A 66 -4.60 1.58 -18.94
CA SER A 66 -5.16 0.35 -18.34
C SER A 66 -4.92 0.31 -16.84
N ALA A 67 -3.75 0.76 -16.36
CA ALA A 67 -3.50 0.89 -14.92
C ALA A 67 -4.43 1.94 -14.29
N VAL A 68 -4.54 3.13 -14.90
CA VAL A 68 -5.43 4.21 -14.41
C VAL A 68 -6.88 3.75 -14.33
N ARG A 69 -7.43 3.17 -15.40
CA ARG A 69 -8.82 2.69 -15.43
C ARG A 69 -9.10 1.59 -14.42
N ARG A 70 -8.12 0.70 -14.14
CA ARG A 70 -8.25 -0.31 -13.07
C ARG A 70 -8.39 0.35 -11.70
N VAL A 71 -7.56 1.36 -11.39
CA VAL A 71 -7.65 2.09 -10.12
C VAL A 71 -8.98 2.83 -10.01
N GLN A 72 -9.38 3.57 -11.05
CA GLN A 72 -10.68 4.25 -11.11
C GLN A 72 -11.84 3.29 -10.86
N LYS A 73 -11.84 2.10 -11.48
CA LYS A 73 -12.89 1.09 -11.28
C LYS A 73 -13.04 0.68 -9.82
N TYR A 74 -11.92 0.55 -9.08
CA TYR A 74 -11.96 0.22 -7.66
C TYR A 74 -12.50 1.37 -6.80
N LEU A 75 -12.04 2.60 -7.05
CA LEU A 75 -12.56 3.80 -6.37
C LEU A 75 -14.06 4.01 -6.66
N ASP A 76 -14.47 3.83 -7.91
CA ASP A 76 -15.87 3.91 -8.32
C ASP A 76 -16.74 2.82 -7.70
N ARG A 77 -16.21 1.61 -7.54
CA ARG A 77 -16.92 0.51 -6.86
C ARG A 77 -17.15 0.86 -5.40
N SER A 78 -16.16 1.44 -4.73
CA SER A 78 -16.30 1.92 -3.36
C SER A 78 -17.43 2.95 -3.23
N LEU A 79 -17.40 3.97 -4.09
CA LEU A 79 -18.43 5.00 -4.10
C LEU A 79 -19.83 4.41 -4.35
N ARG A 80 -19.98 3.40 -5.24
CA ARG A 80 -21.30 2.78 -5.50
C ARG A 80 -21.83 2.06 -4.26
N ASN A 81 -20.96 1.38 -3.53
CA ASN A 81 -21.31 0.70 -2.30
C ASN A 81 -21.69 1.70 -1.19
N ALA A 82 -21.01 2.84 -1.11
CA ALA A 82 -21.31 3.90 -0.14
C ALA A 82 -22.57 4.72 -0.52
N THR A 83 -22.82 4.93 -1.81
CA THR A 83 -23.93 5.72 -2.34
C THR A 83 -24.87 4.84 -3.17
N ALA A 84 -25.68 4.01 -2.50
CA ALA A 84 -26.66 3.14 -3.15
C ALA A 84 -27.69 3.90 -4.05
N ALA A 85 -27.77 5.23 -3.91
CA ALA A 85 -28.70 6.11 -4.64
C ALA A 85 -28.05 7.03 -5.71
N ALA A 86 -26.76 6.90 -6.02
CA ALA A 86 -26.13 7.79 -7.02
C ALA A 86 -26.46 7.36 -8.46
N PRO A 87 -26.67 8.30 -9.40
CA PRO A 87 -26.99 7.98 -10.79
C PRO A 87 -25.85 7.20 -11.45
N ARG A 88 -26.21 6.10 -12.15
CA ARG A 88 -25.27 5.11 -12.73
C ARG A 88 -24.24 5.72 -13.70
N ASN A 89 -24.50 6.92 -14.23
CA ASN A 89 -23.73 7.54 -15.31
C ASN A 89 -22.91 8.76 -14.85
N ALA A 90 -22.88 9.06 -13.55
CA ALA A 90 -22.13 10.21 -13.05
C ALA A 90 -20.61 9.94 -13.05
N SER A 91 -19.83 10.98 -13.38
CA SER A 91 -18.36 10.94 -13.31
C SER A 91 -17.88 10.75 -11.87
N LEU A 92 -16.65 10.24 -11.71
CA LEU A 92 -16.03 10.08 -10.38
C LEU A 92 -16.05 11.38 -9.59
N HIS A 93 -15.68 12.50 -10.22
CA HIS A 93 -15.69 13.83 -9.61
C HIS A 93 -17.09 14.21 -9.09
N ALA A 94 -18.13 14.07 -9.91
CA ALA A 94 -19.51 14.38 -9.50
C ALA A 94 -19.97 13.54 -8.30
N ARG A 95 -19.47 12.31 -8.17
CA ARG A 95 -19.79 11.39 -7.07
C ARG A 95 -19.00 11.71 -5.80
N VAL A 96 -17.73 12.11 -5.92
CA VAL A 96 -16.92 12.64 -4.81
C VAL A 96 -17.57 13.90 -4.24
N GLU A 97 -18.00 14.84 -5.10
CA GLU A 97 -18.75 16.04 -4.68
C GLU A 97 -20.08 15.69 -3.98
N GLY A 98 -20.79 14.67 -4.47
CA GLY A 98 -21.99 14.17 -3.80
C GLY A 98 -21.73 13.62 -2.40
N LEU A 99 -20.60 12.93 -2.20
CA LEU A 99 -20.18 12.43 -0.89
C LEU A 99 -19.82 13.58 0.05
N ARG A 100 -19.06 14.57 -0.43
CA ARG A 100 -18.70 15.78 0.35
C ARG A 100 -19.93 16.52 0.85
N ARG A 101 -20.91 16.76 -0.02
CA ARG A 101 -22.19 17.39 0.37
C ARG A 101 -22.93 16.61 1.46
N ARG A 102 -22.89 15.27 1.41
CA ARG A 102 -23.54 14.42 2.42
C ARG A 102 -22.78 14.43 3.75
N ALA A 103 -21.46 14.37 3.72
CA ALA A 103 -20.63 14.49 4.92
C ALA A 103 -20.82 15.86 5.60
N ALA A 104 -20.90 16.94 4.81
CA ALA A 104 -21.23 18.27 5.30
C ALA A 104 -22.65 18.35 5.90
N ALA A 105 -23.65 17.72 5.25
CA ALA A 105 -25.01 17.68 5.79
C ALA A 105 -25.10 16.87 7.10
N ALA A 106 -24.41 15.73 7.20
CA ALA A 106 -24.40 14.87 8.39
C ALA A 106 -23.68 15.52 9.58
N SER A 107 -22.59 16.24 9.33
CA SER A 107 -21.91 17.05 10.36
C SER A 107 -22.79 18.19 10.86
N ALA A 108 -23.58 18.83 9.98
CA ALA A 108 -24.59 19.81 10.40
C ALA A 108 -25.72 19.19 11.27
N THR A 109 -26.12 17.93 11.00
CA THR A 109 -27.15 17.24 11.81
C THR A 109 -26.62 16.77 13.17
N THR A 110 -25.30 16.55 13.28
CA THR A 110 -24.65 16.17 14.55
C THR A 110 -24.57 17.35 15.52
N ALA A 111 -24.48 18.58 15.01
CA ALA A 111 -24.58 19.80 15.82
C ALA A 111 -26.00 20.06 16.37
N SER A 112 -27.05 19.41 15.82
CA SER A 112 -28.44 19.54 16.27
C SER A 112 -28.94 18.41 17.19
N GLY A 113 -28.03 17.61 17.78
CA GLY A 113 -28.35 16.74 18.91
C GLY A 113 -29.35 15.61 18.65
N GLN A 114 -28.96 14.58 17.89
CA GLN A 114 -29.62 13.27 18.01
C GLN A 114 -28.66 12.11 17.68
N SER A 115 -28.00 11.59 18.72
CA SER A 115 -27.14 10.41 18.65
C SER A 115 -27.96 9.12 18.61
N ARG A 116 -27.86 8.36 17.51
CA ARG A 116 -28.11 6.91 17.52
C ARG A 116 -26.88 6.22 16.93
N GLY A 117 -26.17 5.51 17.81
CA GLY A 117 -24.91 4.87 17.50
C GLY A 117 -25.05 3.69 16.53
N SER A 118 -23.97 3.42 15.81
CA SER A 118 -23.73 2.11 15.21
C SER A 118 -22.34 1.65 15.57
N ALA A 119 -22.28 0.59 16.38
CA ALA A 119 -21.07 -0.13 16.73
C ALA A 119 -20.60 -0.99 15.55
N ALA A 120 -19.29 -0.97 15.25
CA ALA A 120 -18.61 -2.07 14.58
C ALA A 120 -17.09 -2.00 14.79
N ALA A 121 -16.63 -2.88 15.70
CA ALA A 121 -15.38 -3.64 15.70
C ALA A 121 -14.07 -2.98 15.23
N GLY A 122 -13.20 -2.68 16.20
CA GLY A 122 -11.79 -2.41 16.00
C GLY A 122 -10.96 -3.70 15.93
N GLY A 123 -10.15 -3.82 14.88
CA GLY A 123 -9.00 -4.70 14.80
C GLY A 123 -7.80 -3.84 14.40
N ALA A 124 -6.76 -3.85 15.23
CA ALA A 124 -5.59 -2.99 15.15
C ALA A 124 -4.54 -3.55 14.18
N ASP A 125 -4.05 -2.71 13.25
CA ASP A 125 -2.64 -2.66 12.87
C ASP A 125 -2.33 -1.28 12.28
N GLY A 126 -1.16 -0.73 12.64
CA GLY A 126 -0.88 0.71 12.70
C GLY A 126 -0.67 1.46 11.38
N GLY A 127 -1.02 2.76 11.44
CA GLY A 127 -0.27 3.85 10.80
C GLY A 127 -0.67 4.29 9.40
N ASP A 128 -1.69 5.15 9.29
CA ASP A 128 -1.76 6.36 8.43
C ASP A 128 -3.16 6.97 8.65
N ASP A 129 -3.22 8.19 9.18
CA ASP A 129 -4.40 9.00 9.53
C ASP A 129 -5.37 9.23 8.35
N ALA A 130 -6.09 8.20 7.95
CA ALA A 130 -7.20 8.30 7.02
C ALA A 130 -8.32 7.34 7.42
N ASP A 131 -9.54 7.86 7.32
CA ASP A 131 -10.81 7.27 7.72
C ASP A 131 -10.84 5.73 7.61
N PRO A 132 -11.06 4.99 8.73
CA PRO A 132 -11.04 3.51 8.74
C PRO A 132 -12.16 2.89 7.89
N GLY A 133 -13.10 3.68 7.37
CA GLY A 133 -14.14 3.26 6.43
C GLY A 133 -13.77 3.35 4.96
N ALA A 134 -12.77 4.15 4.58
CA ALA A 134 -12.52 4.52 3.19
C ALA A 134 -11.73 3.45 2.40
N THR A 135 -12.08 3.27 1.13
CA THR A 135 -11.37 2.33 0.24
C THR A 135 -10.03 2.90 -0.20
N ARG A 136 -8.96 2.13 0.00
CA ARG A 136 -7.59 2.46 -0.37
C ARG A 136 -7.10 1.49 -1.44
N VAL A 137 -6.83 2.00 -2.64
CA VAL A 137 -6.34 1.18 -3.76
C VAL A 137 -4.82 1.24 -3.76
N THR A 138 -4.16 0.09 -3.62
CA THR A 138 -2.69 0.01 -3.68
C THR A 138 -2.26 -0.38 -5.09
N VAL A 139 -1.38 0.40 -5.71
CA VAL A 139 -0.76 0.11 -7.01
C VAL A 139 0.69 -0.25 -6.75
N MET A 140 1.12 -1.44 -7.20
CA MET A 140 2.49 -1.91 -7.00
C MET A 140 3.20 -2.14 -8.33
N GLY A 141 4.43 -1.66 -8.42
CA GLY A 141 5.33 -1.89 -9.55
C GLY A 141 6.77 -2.08 -9.10
N THR A 142 7.49 -2.94 -9.80
CA THR A 142 8.90 -3.25 -9.53
C THR A 142 9.76 -3.01 -10.77
N GLY A 143 11.05 -2.72 -10.55
CA GLY A 143 12.02 -2.51 -11.65
C GLY A 143 11.53 -1.51 -12.69
N ARG A 144 11.50 -1.92 -13.97
CA ARG A 144 11.06 -1.06 -15.10
C ARG A 144 9.61 -0.56 -15.00
N ALA A 145 8.77 -1.15 -14.15
CA ALA A 145 7.40 -0.70 -13.96
C ALA A 145 7.28 0.50 -13.00
N VAL A 146 8.33 0.82 -12.23
CA VAL A 146 8.34 1.89 -11.22
C VAL A 146 8.02 3.24 -11.85
N GLU A 147 8.65 3.59 -12.97
CA GLU A 147 8.40 4.84 -13.71
C GLU A 147 6.91 5.01 -14.06
N LYS A 148 6.29 3.93 -14.56
CA LYS A 148 4.87 3.94 -14.92
C LYS A 148 3.96 4.09 -13.71
N VAL A 149 4.30 3.43 -12.60
CA VAL A 149 3.55 3.53 -11.35
C VAL A 149 3.64 4.95 -10.77
N LEU A 150 4.81 5.59 -10.87
CA LEU A 150 4.97 6.99 -10.50
C LEU A 150 4.13 7.92 -11.40
N GLY A 151 4.08 7.65 -12.71
CA GLY A 151 3.18 8.39 -13.62
C GLY A 151 1.70 8.23 -13.26
N VAL A 152 1.28 7.04 -12.81
CA VAL A 152 -0.10 6.82 -12.34
C VAL A 152 -0.38 7.63 -11.07
N ALA A 153 0.60 7.73 -10.15
CA ALA A 153 0.49 8.57 -8.96
C ALA A 153 0.25 10.04 -9.34
N GLY A 154 1.10 10.61 -10.21
CA GLY A 154 0.97 11.99 -10.68
C GLY A 154 -0.35 12.26 -11.40
N TRP A 155 -0.87 11.28 -12.17
CA TRP A 155 -2.18 11.40 -12.82
C TRP A 155 -3.33 11.58 -11.82
N PHE A 156 -3.33 10.83 -10.71
CA PHE A 156 -4.36 10.95 -9.68
C PHE A 156 -4.18 12.18 -8.79
N GLU A 157 -2.94 12.60 -8.56
CA GLU A 157 -2.63 13.83 -7.84
C GLU A 157 -3.12 15.07 -8.60
N GLN A 158 -2.83 15.15 -9.91
CA GLN A 158 -3.25 16.25 -10.77
C GLN A 158 -4.79 16.36 -10.89
N LYS A 159 -5.50 15.24 -10.77
CA LYS A 159 -6.97 15.23 -10.81
C LYS A 159 -7.62 15.93 -9.62
N GLY A 160 -6.91 16.07 -8.49
CA GLY A 160 -7.39 16.82 -7.32
C GLY A 160 -8.38 16.08 -6.40
N ASP A 161 -9.10 15.08 -6.90
CA ASP A 161 -10.14 14.32 -6.16
C ASP A 161 -9.60 13.21 -5.25
N CYS A 162 -8.29 12.94 -5.29
CA CYS A 162 -7.67 11.81 -4.62
C CYS A 162 -6.52 12.26 -3.71
N VAL A 163 -6.31 11.51 -2.62
CA VAL A 163 -5.08 11.53 -1.82
C VAL A 163 -4.18 10.40 -2.33
N VAL A 164 -2.92 10.73 -2.56
CA VAL A 164 -1.90 9.80 -3.04
C VAL A 164 -0.77 9.72 -2.01
N ALA A 165 -0.39 8.52 -1.61
CA ALA A 165 0.75 8.26 -0.74
C ALA A 165 1.72 7.29 -1.42
N LEU A 166 3.03 7.53 -1.25
CA LEU A 166 4.10 6.75 -1.85
C LEU A 166 4.86 5.99 -0.77
N ARG A 167 5.17 4.71 -1.03
CA ARG A 167 6.10 3.92 -0.21
C ARG A 167 7.08 3.19 -1.09
N THR A 168 8.36 3.35 -0.77
CA THR A 168 9.45 2.58 -1.37
C THR A 168 9.64 1.28 -0.60
N GLY A 169 9.90 0.20 -1.32
CA GLY A 169 10.23 -1.09 -0.72
C GLY A 169 11.19 -1.89 -1.58
N THR A 170 11.57 -3.06 -1.08
CA THR A 170 12.41 -4.01 -1.79
C THR A 170 11.75 -5.38 -1.73
N VAL A 171 11.72 -6.09 -2.87
CA VAL A 171 11.13 -7.43 -2.98
C VAL A 171 12.21 -8.41 -3.41
N GLY A 172 12.29 -9.55 -2.72
CA GLY A 172 13.14 -10.66 -3.13
C GLY A 172 12.49 -11.46 -4.26
N ALA A 173 13.26 -11.75 -5.31
CA ALA A 173 12.88 -12.68 -6.37
C ALA A 173 13.84 -13.87 -6.34
N VAL A 174 13.32 -15.07 -6.55
CA VAL A 174 14.14 -16.27 -6.71
C VAL A 174 14.50 -16.41 -8.18
N ASP A 175 15.77 -16.57 -8.47
CA ASP A 175 16.27 -16.96 -9.79
C ASP A 175 17.01 -18.29 -9.65
N ASP A 176 16.84 -19.16 -10.64
CA ASP A 176 17.54 -20.44 -10.73
C ASP A 176 18.79 -20.29 -11.59
N ILE A 177 19.86 -20.95 -11.18
CA ILE A 177 21.09 -21.10 -11.94
C ILE A 177 21.11 -22.54 -12.42
N VAL A 178 20.89 -22.71 -13.72
CA VAL A 178 20.79 -24.02 -14.36
C VAL A 178 22.05 -24.26 -15.19
N ALA A 179 22.67 -25.43 -15.03
CA ALA A 179 23.83 -25.82 -15.82
C ALA A 179 23.44 -26.14 -17.26
N GLU A 180 24.19 -25.64 -18.24
CA GLU A 180 23.93 -25.86 -19.66
C GLU A 180 24.21 -27.31 -20.10
N ASN A 181 25.20 -27.96 -19.46
CA ASN A 181 25.64 -29.31 -19.78
C ASN A 181 25.26 -30.36 -18.71
N GLY A 182 24.49 -29.99 -17.70
CA GLY A 182 24.11 -30.91 -16.59
C GLY A 182 25.26 -31.32 -15.66
N GLU A 183 26.47 -30.78 -15.86
CA GLU A 183 27.66 -31.09 -15.05
C GLU A 183 27.70 -30.36 -13.70
N ALA A 184 26.90 -29.29 -13.53
CA ALA A 184 26.82 -28.53 -12.30
C ALA A 184 25.43 -28.63 -11.67
N GLU A 185 25.38 -28.61 -10.33
CA GLU A 185 24.14 -28.65 -9.57
C GLU A 185 23.33 -27.37 -9.76
N ASP A 186 22.01 -27.51 -9.88
CA ASP A 186 21.10 -26.38 -9.94
C ASP A 186 21.07 -25.64 -8.59
N GLU A 187 21.30 -24.33 -8.62
CA GLU A 187 21.30 -23.48 -7.42
C GLU A 187 20.20 -22.41 -7.53
N SER A 188 19.48 -22.14 -6.44
CA SER A 188 18.55 -20.98 -6.37
C SER A 188 19.22 -19.80 -5.65
N ARG A 189 19.17 -18.62 -6.27
CA ARG A 189 19.67 -17.36 -5.69
C ARG A 189 18.56 -16.32 -5.55
N ILE A 190 18.66 -15.48 -4.52
CA ILE A 190 17.73 -14.36 -4.31
C ILE A 190 18.31 -13.10 -4.95
N ARG A 191 17.57 -12.46 -5.86
CA ARG A 191 17.82 -11.08 -6.29
C ARG A 191 16.88 -10.13 -5.58
N MET A 192 17.42 -9.00 -5.12
CA MET A 192 16.62 -7.91 -4.58
C MET A 192 16.22 -6.97 -5.71
N VAL A 193 14.93 -6.62 -5.79
CA VAL A 193 14.42 -5.62 -6.74
C VAL A 193 13.69 -4.51 -6.01
N SER A 194 13.95 -3.26 -6.41
CA SER A 194 13.22 -2.10 -5.91
C SER A 194 11.74 -2.17 -6.31
N CYS A 195 10.88 -1.78 -5.38
CA CYS A 195 9.44 -1.75 -5.48
C CYS A 195 8.92 -0.36 -5.10
N LEU A 196 7.90 0.10 -5.80
CA LEU A 196 7.13 1.28 -5.44
C LEU A 196 5.68 0.87 -5.20
N GLU A 197 5.17 1.22 -4.03
CA GLU A 197 3.77 1.13 -3.68
C GLU A 197 3.16 2.54 -3.71
N VAL A 198 2.07 2.71 -4.46
CA VAL A 198 1.28 3.93 -4.51
C VAL A 198 -0.08 3.61 -3.91
N VAL A 199 -0.46 4.30 -2.84
CA VAL A 199 -1.79 4.18 -2.26
C VAL A 199 -2.64 5.36 -2.72
N VAL A 200 -3.77 5.06 -3.35
CA VAL A 200 -4.74 6.05 -3.82
C VAL A 200 -6.04 5.90 -3.04
N SER A 201 -6.53 7.00 -2.48
CA SER A 201 -7.82 7.07 -1.79
C SER A 201 -8.57 8.34 -2.18
N LEU A 202 -9.88 8.37 -1.99
CA LEU A 202 -10.69 9.55 -2.27
C LEU A 202 -10.54 10.57 -1.12
N LYS A 203 -10.56 11.86 -1.46
CA LYS A 203 -10.60 12.97 -0.50
C LYS A 203 -12.00 13.22 0.03
#